data_AF-A0A442XE65-F1
#
_entry.id   AF-A0A442XE65-F1
#
_cell.length_a   1.000
_cell.length_b   1.000
_cell.length_c   1.000
_cell.angle_alpha   90.00
_cell.angle_beta   90.00
_cell.angle_gamma   90.00
#
_symmetry.space_group_name_H-M   'P 1'
#
loop_
_entity.id
_entity.type
_entity.pdbx_description
1 polymer ?
#
loop_
_entity_poly.entity_id
_entity_poly.type
_entity_poly.pdbx_seq_one_letter_code
_entity_poly.pdbx_strand_id
1 'polypeptide(L)'
;MTNAPTVDSVLGSARPLIEAGASLHWLVPFEKRPIANDWSNAPLQTEALLRASYRNNANIGIRLGEPSKTEGGYLHVFDLDIRKPELAAEAWAVVESLWPGARSLPSVISGSGGDSRHLYFLTDKPLRKKTLAQSKGFEKIWDERQQRHVVKRDWMIDLFGTGVQVVLPPSIHPDTKLPYRWERQTARTGISMTR
;
A
#
# COMPACT_ATOMS: atom_id res chain seq x y z
N MET A 1 17.95 15.19 6.27
CA MET A 1 17.89 13.95 7.06
C MET A 1 16.46 13.45 7.03
N THR A 2 16.20 12.25 6.51
CA THR A 2 14.86 11.65 6.57
C THR A 2 14.63 11.24 8.01
N ASN A 3 13.76 11.97 8.73
CA ASN A 3 13.46 11.61 10.12
C ASN A 3 12.77 10.26 10.14
N ALA A 4 13.32 9.31 10.90
CA ALA A 4 12.70 8.01 11.09
C ALA A 4 11.25 8.17 11.62
N PRO A 5 10.32 7.26 11.27
CA PRO A 5 8.95 7.36 11.74
C PRO A 5 8.90 7.35 13.28
N THR A 6 8.06 8.21 13.85
CA THR A 6 7.69 8.17 15.27
C THR A 6 6.26 7.67 15.37
N VAL A 7 5.85 7.16 16.54
CA VAL A 7 4.48 6.70 16.75
C VAL A 7 3.46 7.81 16.40
N ASP A 8 3.73 9.04 16.81
CA ASP A 8 2.84 10.17 16.56
C ASP A 8 2.80 10.59 15.09
N SER A 9 3.94 10.57 14.38
CA SER A 9 3.96 10.92 12.96
C SER A 9 3.23 9.86 12.13
N VAL A 10 3.40 8.58 12.47
CA VAL A 10 2.72 7.46 11.81
C VAL A 10 1.22 7.50 12.06
N LEU A 11 0.80 7.50 13.31
CA LEU A 11 -0.63 7.45 13.65
C LEU A 11 -1.34 8.74 13.23
N GLY A 12 -0.65 9.88 13.29
CA GLY A 12 -1.16 11.13 12.72
C GLY A 12 -1.39 11.04 11.21
N SER A 13 -0.46 10.45 10.47
CA SER A 13 -0.57 10.28 9.01
C SER A 13 -1.64 9.27 8.59
N ALA A 14 -1.86 8.24 9.40
CA ALA A 14 -2.82 7.18 9.13
C ALA A 14 -4.19 7.37 9.80
N ARG A 15 -4.40 8.48 10.51
CA ARG A 15 -5.58 8.71 11.34
C ARG A 15 -6.92 8.50 10.61
N PRO A 16 -7.14 9.00 9.38
CA PRO A 16 -8.41 8.77 8.69
C PRO A 16 -8.71 7.28 8.45
N LEU A 17 -7.68 6.46 8.23
CA LEU A 17 -7.84 5.01 8.05
C LEU A 17 -8.16 4.31 9.37
N ILE A 18 -7.53 4.73 10.46
CA ILE A 18 -7.81 4.21 11.80
C ILE A 18 -9.24 4.56 12.22
N GLU A 19 -9.65 5.81 12.02
CA GLU A 19 -11.01 6.30 12.29
C GLU A 19 -12.06 5.56 11.43
N ALA A 20 -11.72 5.20 10.19
CA ALA A 20 -12.58 4.41 9.31
C ALA A 20 -12.64 2.91 9.66
N GLY A 21 -11.91 2.44 10.67
CA GLY A 21 -11.87 1.04 11.09
C GLY A 21 -10.98 0.14 10.23
N ALA A 22 -10.07 0.71 9.45
CA ALA A 22 -9.13 -0.07 8.66
C ALA A 22 -8.09 -0.78 9.55
N SER A 23 -7.68 -1.97 9.13
CA SER A 23 -6.78 -2.80 9.91
C SER A 23 -5.31 -2.53 9.60
N LEU A 24 -4.70 -1.74 10.49
CA LEU A 24 -3.29 -1.44 10.46
C LEU A 24 -2.48 -2.38 11.35
N HIS A 25 -1.17 -2.46 11.07
CA HIS A 25 -0.21 -3.23 11.85
C HIS A 25 1.22 -2.71 11.66
N TRP A 26 2.08 -2.97 12.64
CA TRP A 26 3.48 -2.57 12.60
C TRP A 26 4.31 -3.48 11.70
N LEU A 27 5.18 -2.84 10.93
CA LEU A 27 6.19 -3.46 10.09
C LEU A 27 7.57 -3.24 10.71
N VAL A 28 8.49 -4.14 10.37
CA VAL A 28 9.86 -4.05 10.86
C VAL A 28 10.49 -2.73 10.39
N PRO A 29 11.26 -2.02 11.25
CA PRO A 29 11.90 -0.77 10.87
C PRO A 29 12.65 -0.86 9.55
N PHE A 30 12.39 0.09 8.65
CA PHE A 30 13.02 0.16 7.33
C PHE A 30 12.80 -1.06 6.42
N GLU A 31 11.82 -1.90 6.74
CA GLU A 31 11.42 -3.05 5.93
C GLU A 31 9.93 -2.97 5.58
N LYS A 32 9.49 -3.85 4.68
CA LYS A 32 8.07 -3.99 4.31
C LYS A 32 7.38 -5.18 4.99
N ARG A 33 8.12 -5.98 5.76
CA ARG A 33 7.58 -7.18 6.41
C ARG A 33 6.89 -6.85 7.74
N PRO A 34 5.79 -7.54 8.07
CA PRO A 34 5.14 -7.41 9.37
C PRO A 34 6.04 -7.83 10.53
N ILE A 35 5.82 -7.22 11.70
CA ILE A 35 6.45 -7.65 12.96
C ILE A 35 5.82 -8.94 13.49
N ALA A 36 4.49 -9.09 13.36
CA ALA A 36 3.76 -10.26 13.83
C ALA A 36 3.86 -11.42 12.83
N ASN A 37 4.07 -12.64 13.33
CA ASN A 37 4.16 -13.84 12.49
C ASN A 37 2.83 -14.18 11.80
N ASP A 38 1.71 -14.18 12.55
CA ASP A 38 0.36 -14.44 12.03
C ASP A 38 -0.41 -13.13 11.77
N TRP A 39 0.28 -12.18 11.12
CA TRP A 39 -0.27 -10.84 10.88
C TRP A 39 -1.56 -10.86 10.07
N SER A 40 -1.74 -11.83 9.17
CA SER A 40 -2.91 -11.90 8.30
C SER A 40 -4.19 -12.18 9.08
N ASN A 41 -4.12 -12.97 10.15
CA ASN A 41 -5.26 -13.33 11.00
C ASN A 41 -5.34 -12.52 12.30
N ALA A 42 -4.41 -11.59 12.54
CA ALA A 42 -4.40 -10.77 13.75
C ALA A 42 -5.75 -10.05 13.96
N PRO A 43 -6.18 -9.79 15.21
CA PRO A 43 -7.37 -8.98 15.45
C PRO A 43 -7.16 -7.53 14.98
N LEU A 44 -8.26 -6.84 14.70
CA LEU A 44 -8.24 -5.40 14.40
C LEU A 44 -7.52 -4.64 15.51
N GLN A 45 -6.54 -3.81 15.14
CA GLN A 45 -5.78 -3.01 16.10
C GLN A 45 -6.42 -1.62 16.23
N THR A 46 -6.81 -1.24 17.43
CA THR A 46 -7.25 0.13 17.74
C THR A 46 -6.04 1.07 17.81
N GLU A 47 -6.26 2.40 17.77
CA GLU A 47 -5.15 3.35 17.97
C GLU A 47 -4.40 3.09 19.29
N ALA A 48 -5.14 2.81 20.38
CA ALA A 48 -4.56 2.51 21.68
C ALA A 48 -3.64 1.27 21.64
N LEU A 49 -4.08 0.19 20.98
CA LEU A 49 -3.27 -1.03 20.82
C LEU A 49 -2.06 -0.80 19.92
N LEU A 50 -2.20 -0.02 18.84
CA LEU A 50 -1.08 0.37 17.99
C LEU A 50 -0.04 1.16 18.81
N ARG A 51 -0.47 2.16 19.60
CA ARG A 51 0.44 2.93 20.47
C ARG A 51 1.18 2.04 21.47
N ALA A 52 0.46 1.16 22.16
CA ALA A 52 1.03 0.30 23.18
C ALA A 52 2.03 -0.73 22.62
N SER A 53 1.88 -1.13 21.35
CA SER A 53 2.72 -2.14 20.69
C SER A 53 3.79 -1.55 19.76
N TYR A 54 3.91 -0.22 19.71
CA TYR A 54 4.88 0.45 18.85
C TYR A 54 6.32 0.04 19.18
N ARG A 55 7.13 -0.16 18.14
CA ARG A 55 8.57 -0.37 18.24
C ARG A 55 9.29 0.79 17.58
N ASN A 56 10.40 1.24 18.15
CA ASN A 56 11.14 2.38 17.62
C ASN A 56 11.43 2.21 16.12
N ASN A 57 11.13 3.27 15.36
CA ASN A 57 11.30 3.38 13.92
C ASN A 57 10.45 2.39 13.10
N ALA A 58 9.45 1.75 13.70
CA ALA A 58 8.60 0.81 12.98
C ALA A 58 7.90 1.51 11.81
N ASN A 59 7.94 0.84 10.66
CA ASN A 59 7.09 1.16 9.55
C ASN A 59 5.65 0.72 9.86
N ILE A 60 4.69 1.17 9.07
CA ILE A 60 3.28 0.82 9.22
C ILE A 60 2.73 0.24 7.92
N GLY A 61 1.96 -0.83 8.07
CA GLY A 61 1.21 -1.45 7.00
C GLY A 61 -0.28 -1.36 7.25
N ILE A 62 -1.03 -1.70 6.21
CA ILE A 62 -2.48 -1.86 6.25
C ILE A 62 -2.84 -3.16 5.55
N ARG A 63 -3.71 -3.95 6.17
CA ARG A 63 -4.32 -5.14 5.58
C ARG A 63 -5.51 -4.72 4.73
N LEU A 64 -5.69 -5.32 3.56
CA LEU A 64 -6.74 -4.93 2.61
C LEU A 64 -7.84 -6.00 2.52
N GLY A 65 -9.00 -5.65 1.96
CA GLY A 65 -10.16 -6.54 1.85
C GLY A 65 -10.85 -6.78 3.20
N GLU A 66 -11.15 -8.05 3.51
CA GLU A 66 -11.93 -8.46 4.70
C GLU A 66 -11.49 -7.79 6.01
N PRO A 67 -10.19 -7.71 6.35
CA PRO A 67 -9.74 -7.09 7.60
C PRO A 67 -10.00 -5.58 7.67
N SER A 68 -10.20 -4.91 6.54
CA SER A 68 -10.43 -3.46 6.45
C SER A 68 -11.81 -3.16 5.88
N LYS A 69 -12.83 -3.73 6.53
CA LYS A 69 -14.22 -3.33 6.34
C LYS A 69 -14.48 -2.01 7.05
N THR A 70 -14.83 -1.00 6.27
CA THR A 70 -15.23 0.33 6.74
C THR A 70 -16.75 0.51 6.56
N GLU A 71 -17.30 1.64 7.03
CA GLU A 71 -18.69 2.01 6.75
C GLU A 71 -18.99 2.09 5.24
N GLY A 72 -18.03 2.60 4.45
CA GLY A 72 -18.18 2.72 2.99
C GLY A 72 -17.92 1.44 2.19
N GLY A 73 -17.59 0.33 2.86
CA GLY A 73 -17.21 -0.93 2.21
C GLY A 73 -15.80 -1.40 2.54
N TYR A 74 -15.29 -2.35 1.75
CA TYR A 74 -13.98 -2.97 1.95
C TYR A 74 -12.90 -2.19 1.22
N LEU A 75 -11.78 -1.94 1.89
CA LEU A 75 -10.65 -1.19 1.34
C LEU A 75 -9.75 -2.04 0.45
N HIS A 76 -9.48 -1.53 -0.76
CA HIS A 76 -8.62 -2.14 -1.76
C HIS A 76 -7.60 -1.15 -2.30
N VAL A 77 -6.60 -1.69 -2.99
CA VAL A 77 -5.56 -0.91 -3.65
C VAL A 77 -5.33 -1.44 -5.06
N PHE A 78 -5.25 -0.54 -6.04
CA PHE A 78 -4.47 -0.81 -7.25
C PHE A 78 -3.02 -0.49 -6.95
N ASP A 79 -2.17 -1.52 -6.94
CA ASP A 79 -0.72 -1.37 -6.84
C ASP A 79 -0.18 -1.17 -8.24
N LEU A 80 0.04 0.10 -8.60
CA LEU A 80 0.65 0.51 -9.85
C LEU A 80 2.16 0.58 -9.62
N ASP A 81 2.86 -0.44 -10.10
CA ASP A 81 4.29 -0.63 -9.90
C ASP A 81 5.03 -0.43 -11.23
N ILE A 82 5.68 0.72 -11.39
CA ILE A 82 6.35 1.16 -12.62
C ILE A 82 7.86 1.21 -12.36
N ARG A 83 8.62 0.40 -13.10
CA ARG A 83 10.10 0.35 -13.01
C ARG A 83 10.79 1.17 -14.09
N LYS A 84 10.16 1.28 -15.26
CA LYS A 84 10.65 2.08 -16.40
C LYS A 84 9.81 3.36 -16.56
N PRO A 85 10.32 4.53 -16.17
CA PRO A 85 9.58 5.79 -16.21
C PRO A 85 9.01 6.12 -17.60
N GLU A 86 9.72 5.76 -18.67
CA GLU A 86 9.29 5.97 -20.05
C GLU A 86 8.01 5.18 -20.42
N LEU A 87 7.65 4.16 -19.64
CA LEU A 87 6.41 3.39 -19.80
C LEU A 87 5.29 3.83 -18.85
N ALA A 88 5.49 4.91 -18.09
CA ALA A 88 4.49 5.34 -17.11
C ALA A 88 3.15 5.71 -17.75
N ALA A 89 3.18 6.39 -18.90
CA ALA A 89 1.97 6.77 -19.63
C ALA A 89 1.14 5.54 -20.06
N GLU A 90 1.82 4.48 -20.53
CA GLU A 90 1.19 3.21 -20.90
C GLU A 90 0.52 2.56 -19.68
N ALA A 91 1.25 2.43 -18.56
CA ALA A 91 0.73 1.80 -17.35
C ALA A 91 -0.48 2.56 -16.79
N TRP A 92 -0.41 3.90 -16.75
CA TRP A 92 -1.54 4.71 -16.31
C TRP A 92 -2.76 4.61 -17.22
N ALA A 93 -2.58 4.57 -18.55
CA ALA A 93 -3.70 4.39 -19.47
C ALA A 93 -4.45 3.07 -19.21
N VAL A 94 -3.72 2.00 -18.85
CA VAL A 94 -4.34 0.73 -18.47
C VAL A 94 -5.13 0.87 -17.18
N VAL A 95 -4.57 1.50 -16.13
CA VAL A 95 -5.31 1.72 -14.87
C VAL A 95 -6.57 2.55 -15.11
N GLU A 96 -6.50 3.61 -15.91
CA GLU A 96 -7.65 4.47 -16.22
C GLU A 96 -8.72 3.74 -17.06
N SER A 97 -8.32 2.77 -17.89
CA SER A 97 -9.28 1.90 -18.59
C SER A 97 -10.01 0.94 -17.64
N LEU A 98 -9.34 0.48 -16.58
CA LEU A 98 -9.91 -0.38 -15.55
C LEU A 98 -10.80 0.41 -14.58
N TRP A 99 -10.42 1.66 -14.29
CA TRP A 99 -11.13 2.56 -13.40
C TRP A 99 -11.09 4.00 -13.95
N PRO A 100 -12.14 4.44 -14.67
CA PRO A 100 -12.23 5.82 -15.13
C PRO A 100 -12.13 6.81 -13.97
N GLY A 101 -11.16 7.73 -14.05
CA GLY A 101 -10.85 8.67 -12.96
C GLY A 101 -9.89 8.12 -11.90
N ALA A 102 -9.16 7.03 -12.16
CA ALA A 102 -8.19 6.47 -11.20
C ALA A 102 -7.19 7.50 -10.65
N ARG A 103 -6.84 8.52 -11.45
CA ARG A 103 -5.96 9.62 -11.05
C ARG A 103 -6.52 10.52 -9.96
N SER A 104 -7.82 10.50 -9.67
CA SER A 104 -8.41 11.25 -8.55
C SER A 104 -8.56 10.41 -7.28
N LEU A 105 -8.23 9.11 -7.33
CA LEU A 105 -8.28 8.26 -6.14
C LEU A 105 -7.29 8.76 -5.07
N PRO A 106 -7.60 8.58 -3.77
CA PRO A 106 -6.61 8.69 -2.71
C PRO A 106 -5.40 7.83 -3.06
N SER A 107 -4.22 8.39 -2.89
CA SER A 107 -3.01 7.77 -3.42
C SER A 107 -1.79 7.99 -2.54
N VAL A 108 -0.94 6.98 -2.53
CA VAL A 108 0.39 7.02 -1.91
C VAL A 108 1.45 6.94 -3.00
N ILE A 109 2.38 7.89 -2.98
CA ILE A 109 3.66 7.78 -3.67
C ILE A 109 4.50 6.76 -2.92
N SER A 110 4.87 5.69 -3.62
CA SER A 110 5.74 4.67 -3.03
C SER A 110 7.14 5.21 -2.77
N GLY A 111 7.82 4.64 -1.77
CA GLY A 111 9.19 5.05 -1.49
C GLY A 111 10.22 4.66 -2.55
N SER A 112 9.87 3.86 -3.59
CA SER A 112 10.78 3.65 -4.73
C SER A 112 10.96 4.91 -5.58
N GLY A 113 10.08 5.90 -5.44
CA GLY A 113 10.05 7.09 -6.29
C GLY A 113 9.32 6.84 -7.62
N GLY A 114 9.43 7.81 -8.54
CA GLY A 114 8.81 7.75 -9.87
C GLY A 114 7.28 7.80 -9.85
N ASP A 115 6.66 7.13 -10.83
CA ASP A 115 5.21 7.13 -11.06
C ASP A 115 4.46 5.98 -10.38
N SER A 116 5.14 5.12 -9.62
CA SER A 116 4.47 4.05 -8.87
C SER A 116 3.55 4.62 -7.78
N ARG A 117 2.34 4.07 -7.66
CA ARG A 117 1.31 4.52 -6.71
C ARG A 117 0.56 3.33 -6.11
N HIS A 118 0.19 3.47 -4.84
CA HIS A 118 -0.95 2.71 -4.29
C HIS A 118 -2.20 3.59 -4.45
N LEU A 119 -3.18 3.17 -5.24
CA LEU A 119 -4.45 3.89 -5.46
C LEU A 119 -5.56 3.21 -4.68
N TYR A 120 -6.13 3.89 -3.70
CA TYR A 120 -7.11 3.32 -2.77
C TYR A 120 -8.53 3.51 -3.29
N PHE A 121 -9.35 2.48 -3.15
CA PHE A 121 -10.77 2.50 -3.50
C PHE A 121 -11.56 1.54 -2.59
N LEU A 122 -12.89 1.66 -2.62
CA LEU A 122 -13.79 0.78 -1.87
C LEU A 122 -14.62 -0.10 -2.80
N THR A 123 -15.04 -1.24 -2.27
CA THR A 123 -16.03 -2.12 -2.90
C THR A 123 -17.01 -2.66 -1.85
N ASP A 124 -18.19 -3.09 -2.28
CA ASP A 124 -19.23 -3.68 -1.42
C ASP A 124 -18.86 -5.09 -0.93
N LYS A 125 -17.96 -5.78 -1.63
CA LYS A 125 -17.52 -7.14 -1.35
C LYS A 125 -16.00 -7.22 -1.27
N PRO A 126 -15.43 -8.04 -0.37
CA PRO A 126 -13.99 -8.19 -0.30
C PRO A 126 -13.46 -8.92 -1.53
N LEU A 127 -12.61 -8.24 -2.29
CA LEU A 127 -11.82 -8.85 -3.36
C LEU A 127 -10.52 -9.46 -2.82
N ARG A 128 -9.98 -10.47 -3.52
CA ARG A 128 -8.66 -11.07 -3.27
C ARG A 128 -7.62 -10.53 -4.24
N LYS A 129 -6.34 -10.78 -3.95
CA LYS A 129 -5.23 -10.40 -4.85
C LYS A 129 -5.44 -10.94 -6.27
N LYS A 130 -5.22 -10.10 -7.28
CA LYS A 130 -5.17 -10.51 -8.69
C LYS A 130 -4.26 -9.59 -9.50
N THR A 131 -3.38 -10.14 -10.32
CA THR A 131 -2.69 -9.36 -11.35
C THR A 131 -3.66 -9.03 -12.47
N LEU A 132 -3.90 -7.74 -12.70
CA LEU A 132 -4.85 -7.25 -13.70
C LEU A 132 -4.17 -7.03 -15.04
N ALA A 133 -2.95 -6.49 -15.03
CA ALA A 133 -2.16 -6.24 -16.22
C ALA A 133 -0.67 -6.15 -15.89
N GLN A 134 0.17 -6.35 -16.90
CA GLN A 134 1.63 -6.23 -16.80
C GLN A 134 2.22 -5.94 -18.19
N SER A 135 3.39 -5.33 -18.22
CA SER A 135 4.14 -5.08 -19.44
C SER A 135 4.51 -6.38 -20.17
N LYS A 136 4.64 -6.31 -21.50
CA LYS A 136 5.24 -7.41 -22.28
C LYS A 136 6.74 -7.54 -21.99
N GLY A 137 7.43 -6.41 -21.89
CA GLY A 137 8.85 -6.35 -21.53
C GLY A 137 9.10 -6.76 -20.08
N PHE A 138 10.27 -7.35 -19.86
CA PHE A 138 10.73 -7.82 -18.56
C PHE A 138 12.24 -7.96 -18.54
N GLU A 139 12.80 -7.98 -17.34
CA GLU A 139 14.19 -8.28 -17.09
C GLU A 139 14.30 -9.50 -16.17
N LYS A 140 15.31 -10.34 -16.42
CA LYS A 140 15.69 -11.40 -15.49
C LYS A 140 16.85 -10.87 -14.65
N ILE A 141 16.65 -10.79 -13.34
CA ILE A 141 17.68 -10.34 -12.41
C ILE A 141 17.96 -11.43 -11.38
N TRP A 142 19.20 -11.51 -10.91
CA TRP A 142 19.53 -12.35 -9.76
C TRP A 142 18.95 -11.72 -8.48
N ASP A 143 18.21 -12.50 -7.70
CA ASP A 143 17.67 -12.08 -6.40
C ASP A 143 18.45 -12.80 -5.30
N GLU A 144 19.29 -12.07 -4.58
CA GLU A 144 20.12 -12.61 -3.49
C GLU A 144 19.28 -13.17 -2.34
N ARG A 145 18.07 -12.67 -2.09
CA ARG A 145 17.22 -13.18 -1.02
C ARG A 145 16.61 -14.53 -1.39
N GLN A 146 16.32 -14.74 -2.67
CA GLN A 146 15.69 -15.96 -3.19
C GLN A 146 16.69 -16.96 -3.79
N GLN A 147 17.97 -16.57 -3.92
CA GLN A 147 19.05 -17.37 -4.50
C GLN A 147 18.67 -17.94 -5.88
N ARG A 148 18.01 -17.12 -6.71
CA ARG A 148 17.58 -17.48 -8.06
C ARG A 148 17.36 -16.26 -8.94
N HIS A 149 17.31 -16.46 -10.25
CA HIS A 149 16.82 -15.43 -11.17
C HIS A 149 15.31 -15.23 -11.00
N VAL A 150 14.89 -13.98 -10.92
CA VAL A 150 13.49 -13.55 -10.88
C VAL A 150 13.18 -12.68 -12.08
N VAL A 151 11.94 -12.79 -12.57
CA VAL A 151 11.43 -11.94 -13.65
C VAL A 151 10.84 -10.68 -13.01
N LYS A 152 11.32 -9.52 -13.44
CA LYS A 152 10.73 -8.22 -13.12
C LYS A 152 10.15 -7.60 -14.38
N ARG A 153 8.85 -7.33 -14.34
CA ARG A 153 8.14 -6.61 -15.39
C ARG A 153 8.48 -5.13 -15.33
N ASP A 154 8.57 -4.49 -16.50
CA ASP A 154 8.81 -3.06 -16.59
C ASP A 154 7.71 -2.24 -15.89
N TRP A 155 6.47 -2.72 -15.92
CA TRP A 155 5.40 -2.29 -15.04
C TRP A 155 4.39 -3.41 -14.75
N MET A 156 3.70 -3.32 -13.61
CA MET A 156 2.59 -4.21 -13.23
C MET A 156 1.45 -3.42 -12.58
N ILE A 157 0.24 -3.95 -12.74
CA ILE A 157 -0.96 -3.47 -12.07
C ILE A 157 -1.58 -4.66 -11.35
N ASP A 158 -1.44 -4.68 -10.03
CA ASP A 158 -2.08 -5.66 -9.17
C ASP A 158 -3.30 -5.04 -8.46
N LEU A 159 -4.39 -5.79 -8.38
CA LEU A 159 -5.43 -5.59 -7.38
C LEU A 159 -4.95 -6.21 -6.07
N PHE A 160 -4.84 -5.42 -5.02
CA PHE A 160 -4.62 -5.89 -3.66
C PHE A 160 -5.88 -5.80 -2.81
N GLY A 161 -6.18 -6.89 -2.13
CA GLY A 161 -7.33 -7.08 -1.26
C GLY A 161 -7.01 -8.08 -0.16
N THR A 162 -7.97 -8.94 0.20
CA THR A 162 -7.83 -9.92 1.29
C THR A 162 -6.55 -10.76 1.11
N GLY A 163 -5.79 -10.88 2.21
CA GLY A 163 -4.54 -11.63 2.27
C GLY A 163 -3.29 -10.85 1.87
N VAL A 164 -3.42 -9.56 1.53
CA VAL A 164 -2.30 -8.68 1.18
C VAL A 164 -2.25 -7.47 2.12
N GLN A 165 -1.04 -6.99 2.36
CA GLN A 165 -0.81 -5.69 2.98
C GLN A 165 -0.11 -4.73 2.01
N VAL A 166 -0.29 -3.44 2.24
CA VAL A 166 0.56 -2.39 1.65
C VAL A 166 1.19 -1.52 2.73
N VAL A 167 2.29 -0.87 2.38
CA VAL A 167 3.00 0.07 3.26
C VAL A 167 2.34 1.44 3.20
N LEU A 168 2.14 2.06 4.36
CA LEU A 168 1.56 3.40 4.49
C LEU A 168 2.63 4.47 4.79
N PRO A 169 2.40 5.74 4.40
CA PRO A 169 3.19 6.87 4.89
C PRO A 169 3.18 6.99 6.43
N PRO A 170 4.25 7.54 7.04
CA PRO A 170 5.51 7.99 6.46
C PRO A 170 6.60 6.89 6.46
N SER A 171 6.22 5.60 6.36
CA SER A 171 7.17 4.47 6.38
C SER A 171 8.34 4.66 5.40
N ILE A 172 9.49 4.09 5.72
CA ILE A 172 10.72 4.23 4.95
C ILE A 172 10.97 2.99 4.08
N HIS A 173 11.24 3.20 2.80
CA HIS A 173 11.55 2.11 1.87
C HIS A 173 12.92 1.48 2.17
N PRO A 174 13.05 0.14 2.14
CA PRO A 174 14.29 -0.56 2.47
C PRO A 174 15.47 -0.16 1.57
N ASP A 175 15.24 -0.06 0.25
CA ASP A 175 16.34 0.13 -0.70
C ASP A 175 16.71 1.60 -0.88
N THR A 176 15.74 2.44 -1.28
CA THR A 176 15.96 3.87 -1.57
C THR A 176 16.09 4.76 -0.33
N LYS A 177 15.68 4.26 0.86
CA LYS A 177 15.58 5.04 2.11
C LYS A 177 14.67 6.28 2.04
N LEU A 178 13.86 6.38 0.99
CA LEU A 178 12.88 7.45 0.84
C LEU A 178 11.56 7.09 1.54
N PRO A 179 10.83 8.08 2.06
CA PRO A 179 9.56 7.84 2.72
C PRO A 179 8.45 7.62 1.69
N TYR A 180 7.52 6.74 2.03
CA TYR A 180 6.19 6.72 1.44
C TYR A 180 5.46 8.04 1.80
N ARG A 181 4.75 8.63 0.84
CA ARG A 181 4.05 9.92 1.04
C ARG A 181 2.63 9.86 0.49
N TRP A 182 1.69 10.48 1.19
CA TRP A 182 0.37 10.73 0.63
C TRP A 182 0.52 11.75 -0.51
N GLU A 183 0.06 11.39 -1.70
CA GLU A 183 -0.17 12.34 -2.79
C GLU A 183 -1.57 12.93 -2.69
N ARG A 184 -2.54 12.08 -2.37
CA ARG A 184 -3.92 12.47 -2.03
C ARG A 184 -4.38 11.66 -0.83
N GLN A 185 -4.79 12.33 0.25
CA GLN A 185 -5.27 11.66 1.45
C GLN A 185 -6.63 11.00 1.24
N THR A 186 -6.91 9.95 2.02
CA THR A 186 -8.26 9.42 2.19
C THR A 186 -9.08 10.44 2.99
N ALA A 187 -10.30 10.75 2.53
CA ALA A 187 -11.18 11.67 3.24
C ALA A 187 -11.55 11.14 4.64
N ARG A 188 -11.83 12.07 5.57
CA ARG A 188 -12.19 11.81 6.97
C ARG A 188 -13.54 11.11 7.13
N THR A 189 -14.47 11.41 6.21
CA THR A 189 -15.85 10.91 6.21
C THR A 189 -16.04 10.00 5.01
N GLY A 190 -15.59 8.76 5.13
CA GLY A 190 -15.73 7.74 4.09
C GLY A 190 -14.89 8.04 2.84
N ILE A 191 -14.28 7.00 2.28
CA ILE A 191 -13.96 7.02 0.85
C ILE A 191 -15.33 6.90 0.17
N SER A 192 -16.04 8.03 0.01
CA SER A 192 -17.31 8.04 -0.71
C SER A 192 -17.01 7.87 -2.19
N MET A 193 -16.87 6.62 -2.61
CA MET A 193 -16.80 6.21 -4.00
C MET A 193 -17.68 4.99 -4.22
N THR A 194 -18.95 5.11 -3.86
CA THR A 194 -19.99 4.29 -4.47
C THR A 194 -20.38 4.91 -5.81
N ARG A 195 -20.34 4.11 -6.87
CA ARG A 195 -21.45 4.13 -7.83
C ARG A 195 -22.47 3.13 -7.34
#